data_AF-A0A4R6VCP4-F1
#
_entry.id   AF-A0A4R6VCP4-F1
#
_cell.length_a   1.000
_cell.length_b   1.000
_cell.length_c   1.000
_cell.angle_alpha   90.00
_cell.angle_beta   90.00
_cell.angle_gamma   90.00
#
_symmetry.space_group_name_H-M   'P 1'
#
loop_
_entity.id
_entity.type
_entity.pdbx_description
1 polymer ?
#
loop_
_entity_poly.entity_id
_entity_poly.type
_entity_poly.pdbx_seq_one_letter_code
_entity_poly.pdbx_strand_id
1 'polypeptide(L)'
;MPLFIFLLFAFLFIYIELSLILWLGDLIGAFGVILLLILSALIGIGMIRTRGWYSVIGVRRQIARGEIPTRSLLKSGLWIGAGILFLIPGFVTDLCAVFLLLPPVRLAIERFIGKGFNFIGAAFRRTTGASFYRARGDGEDIFEAEYEKEADEDKKLK
;
A
#
# COMPACT_ATOMS: atom_id res chain seq x y z
N MET A 1 12.74 29.12 3.40
CA MET A 1 14.05 28.42 3.35
C MET A 1 14.02 26.91 3.08
N PRO A 2 12.98 26.10 3.39
CA PRO A 2 13.03 24.64 3.15
C PRO A 2 13.00 24.25 1.65
N LEU A 3 12.38 25.07 0.81
CA LEU A 3 12.29 24.81 -0.64
C LEU A 3 13.67 24.80 -1.32
N PHE A 4 14.58 25.70 -0.92
CA PHE A 4 15.94 25.76 -1.46
C PHE A 4 16.73 24.49 -1.15
N ILE A 5 16.61 23.97 0.08
CA ILE A 5 17.26 22.73 0.51
C ILE A 5 16.72 21.53 -0.28
N PHE A 6 15.40 21.45 -0.47
CA PHE A 6 14.78 20.41 -1.29
C PHE A 6 15.29 20.45 -2.74
N LEU A 7 15.35 21.65 -3.34
CA LEU A 7 15.78 21.84 -4.72
C LEU A 7 17.26 21.51 -4.91
N LEU A 8 18.11 21.87 -3.93
CA LEU A 8 19.53 21.48 -3.88
C LEU A 8 19.68 19.95 -3.87
N PHE A 9 18.91 19.25 -3.02
CA PHE A 9 18.99 17.80 -2.91
C PHE A 9 18.51 17.10 -4.18
N ALA A 10 17.41 17.58 -4.78
CA ALA A 10 16.90 17.08 -6.06
C ALA A 10 17.93 17.29 -7.18
N PHE A 11 18.55 18.48 -7.26
CA PHE A 11 19.60 18.76 -8.24
C PHE A 11 20.81 17.84 -8.06
N LEU A 12 21.29 17.66 -6.82
CA LEU A 12 22.42 16.77 -6.52
C LEU A 12 22.10 15.32 -6.89
N PHE A 13 20.89 14.86 -6.60
CA PHE A 13 20.44 13.52 -6.97
C PHE A 13 20.48 13.29 -8.48
N ILE A 14 19.91 14.22 -9.26
CA ILE A 14 19.92 14.16 -10.74
C ILE A 14 21.35 14.22 -11.28
N TYR A 15 22.21 15.06 -10.70
CA TYR A 15 23.61 15.17 -11.09
C TYR A 15 24.36 13.84 -10.89
N ILE A 16 24.13 13.16 -9.77
CA ILE A 16 24.74 11.85 -9.48
C ILE A 16 24.29 10.81 -10.50
N GLU A 17 23.00 10.74 -10.81
CA GLU A 17 22.46 9.80 -11.79
C GLU A 17 23.07 10.00 -13.17
N LEU A 18 23.11 11.25 -13.65
CA LEU A 18 23.69 11.56 -14.95
C LEU A 18 25.19 11.25 -15.00
N SER A 19 25.92 11.55 -13.92
CA SER A 19 27.36 11.24 -13.81
C SER A 19 27.62 9.74 -13.87
N LEU A 20 26.80 8.92 -13.20
CA LEU A 20 26.89 7.46 -13.26
C LEU A 20 26.62 6.93 -14.66
N ILE A 21 25.56 7.40 -15.32
CA ILE A 21 25.21 6.98 -16.68
C ILE A 21 26.34 7.28 -17.65
N LEU A 22 26.94 8.48 -17.56
CA LEU A 22 28.07 8.87 -18.40
C LEU A 22 29.30 8.00 -18.12
N TRP A 23 29.66 7.81 -16.85
CA TRP A 23 30.80 7.00 -16.45
C TRP A 23 30.67 5.53 -16.89
N LEU A 24 29.48 4.94 -16.74
CA LEU A 24 29.17 3.61 -17.26
C LEU A 24 29.14 3.58 -18.79
N GLY A 25 28.76 4.69 -19.42
CA GLY A 25 28.82 4.88 -20.87
C GLY A 25 30.26 4.84 -21.40
N ASP A 26 31.21 5.39 -20.66
CA ASP A 26 32.63 5.33 -21.02
C ASP A 26 33.23 3.92 -20.80
N LEU A 27 32.73 3.18 -19.79
CA LEU A 27 33.24 1.85 -19.44
C LEU A 27 32.70 0.73 -20.35
N ILE A 28 31.39 0.74 -20.64
CA ILE A 28 30.66 -0.34 -21.34
C ILE A 28 30.23 0.09 -22.76
N GLY A 29 30.29 1.39 -23.06
CA GLY A 29 29.79 1.98 -24.30
C GLY A 29 28.32 2.41 -24.21
N ALA A 30 27.96 3.44 -24.98
CA ALA A 30 26.61 4.00 -25.00
C ALA A 30 25.51 2.96 -25.31
N PHE A 31 25.78 2.03 -26.23
CA PHE A 31 24.83 0.97 -26.56
C PHE A 31 24.58 0.02 -25.38
N GLY A 32 25.62 -0.34 -24.62
CA GLY A 32 25.50 -1.18 -23.43
C GLY A 32 24.65 -0.52 -22.35
N VAL A 33 24.84 0.78 -22.12
CA VAL A 33 24.03 1.55 -21.17
C VAL A 33 22.57 1.63 -21.60
N ILE A 34 22.30 1.92 -22.87
CA ILE A 34 20.91 1.95 -23.39
C ILE A 34 20.24 0.59 -23.18
N LEU A 35 20.94 -0.51 -23.47
CA LEU A 35 20.40 -1.85 -23.25
C LEU A 35 20.10 -2.09 -21.76
N LEU A 36 20.99 -1.69 -20.85
CA LEU A 36 20.76 -1.78 -19.40
C LEU A 36 19.54 -1.00 -18.95
N LEU A 37 19.36 0.25 -19.41
CA LEU A 37 18.20 1.08 -19.08
C LEU A 37 16.89 0.47 -19.58
N ILE A 38 16.90 -0.11 -20.79
CA ILE A 38 15.73 -0.82 -21.32
C ILE A 38 15.44 -2.06 -20.47
N LEU A 39 16.47 -2.84 -20.13
CA LEU A 39 16.32 -4.05 -19.33
C LEU A 39 15.75 -3.74 -17.94
N SER A 40 16.24 -2.69 -17.28
CA SER A 40 15.75 -2.28 -15.96
C SER A 40 14.29 -1.82 -16.02
N ALA A 41 13.92 -1.01 -17.02
CA ALA A 41 12.54 -0.59 -17.24
C ALA A 41 11.60 -1.80 -17.49
N LEU A 42 12.04 -2.78 -18.30
CA LEU A 42 11.27 -4.00 -18.55
C LEU A 42 11.08 -4.83 -17.28
N ILE A 43 12.12 -4.94 -16.44
CA ILE A 43 12.03 -5.59 -15.12
C ILE A 43 11.02 -4.85 -14.23
N GLY A 44 11.09 -3.52 -14.17
CA GLY A 44 10.14 -2.69 -13.42
C GLY A 44 8.68 -2.92 -13.83
N ILE A 45 8.40 -2.85 -15.13
CA ILE A 45 7.07 -3.11 -15.70
C ILE A 45 6.62 -4.55 -15.39
N GLY A 46 7.52 -5.52 -15.56
CA GLY A 46 7.26 -6.93 -15.26
C GLY A 46 6.89 -7.16 -13.80
N MET A 47 7.55 -6.47 -12.86
CA MET A 47 7.24 -6.55 -11.43
C MET A 47 5.86 -5.97 -11.10
N ILE A 48 5.50 -4.82 -11.68
CA ILE A 48 4.17 -4.21 -11.49
C ILE A 48 3.09 -5.18 -11.97
N ARG A 49 3.30 -5.80 -13.14
CA ARG A 49 2.32 -6.71 -13.75
C ARG A 49 2.17 -8.02 -12.98
N THR A 50 3.28 -8.63 -12.54
CA THR A 50 3.27 -9.95 -11.88
C THR A 50 2.89 -9.89 -10.41
N ARG A 51 3.20 -8.82 -9.68
CA ARG A 51 3.00 -8.76 -8.21
C ARG A 51 2.10 -7.61 -7.77
N GLY A 52 2.01 -6.53 -8.55
CA GLY A 52 1.11 -5.41 -8.26
C GLY A 52 -0.37 -5.77 -8.39
N TRP A 53 -0.76 -6.46 -9.46
CA TRP A 53 -2.18 -6.77 -9.72
C TRP A 53 -2.82 -7.76 -8.74
N TYR A 54 -2.16 -8.87 -8.40
CA TYR A 54 -2.70 -9.84 -7.45
C TYR A 54 -2.91 -9.24 -6.06
N SER A 55 -2.07 -8.29 -5.67
CA SER A 55 -2.13 -7.63 -4.38
C SER A 55 -3.32 -6.67 -4.28
N VAL A 56 -3.62 -5.93 -5.35
CA VAL A 56 -4.78 -5.02 -5.43
C VAL A 56 -6.11 -5.78 -5.36
N ILE A 57 -6.21 -6.94 -6.01
CA ILE A 57 -7.43 -7.77 -5.98
C ILE A 57 -7.68 -8.31 -4.56
N GLY A 58 -6.63 -8.73 -3.85
CA GLY A 58 -6.71 -9.20 -2.46
C GLY A 58 -7.15 -8.10 -1.48
N VAL A 59 -6.68 -6.87 -1.69
CA VAL A 59 -7.11 -5.67 -0.93
C VAL A 59 -8.61 -5.41 -1.12
N ARG A 60 -9.11 -5.41 -2.36
CA ARG A 60 -10.54 -5.18 -2.64
C ARG A 60 -11.45 -6.20 -1.92
N ARG A 61 -11.05 -7.48 -1.86
CA ARG A 61 -11.79 -8.53 -1.13
C ARG A 61 -11.80 -8.36 0.38
N GLN A 62 -10.78 -7.74 0.97
CA GLN A 62 -10.73 -7.47 2.42
C GLN A 62 -11.56 -6.25 2.78
N ILE A 63 -11.51 -5.19 1.96
CA ILE A 63 -12.38 -4.02 2.10
C ILE A 63 -13.86 -4.40 1.96
N ALA A 64 -14.19 -5.27 1.00
CA ALA A 64 -15.56 -5.79 0.83
C ALA A 64 -16.09 -6.58 2.04
N ARG A 65 -15.19 -7.03 2.95
CA ARG A 65 -15.53 -7.73 4.20
C ARG A 65 -15.53 -6.81 5.42
N GLY A 66 -15.38 -5.49 5.23
CA GLY A 66 -15.35 -4.51 6.33
C GLY A 66 -14.04 -4.49 7.13
N GLU A 67 -13.02 -5.24 6.71
CA GLU A 67 -11.68 -5.22 7.33
C GLU A 67 -10.81 -4.17 6.65
N ILE A 68 -9.99 -3.44 7.42
CA ILE A 68 -9.01 -2.49 6.87
C ILE A 68 -7.69 -3.25 6.64
N PRO A 69 -7.33 -3.58 5.38
CA PRO A 69 -6.21 -4.48 5.08
C PRO A 69 -4.86 -3.75 5.09
N THR A 70 -4.49 -3.17 6.22
CA THR A 70 -3.31 -2.28 6.35
C THR A 70 -2.02 -2.93 5.85
N ARG A 71 -1.76 -4.19 6.25
CA ARG A 71 -0.56 -4.93 5.80
C ARG A 71 -0.57 -5.21 4.30
N SER A 72 -1.73 -5.56 3.75
CA SER A 72 -1.87 -5.86 2.33
C SER A 72 -1.72 -4.59 1.49
N LEU A 73 -2.24 -3.45 1.97
CA LEU A 73 -2.10 -2.14 1.33
C LEU A 73 -0.64 -1.69 1.29
N LEU A 74 0.08 -1.75 2.42
CA LEU A 74 1.49 -1.38 2.49
C LEU A 74 2.33 -2.26 1.57
N LYS A 75 2.12 -3.59 1.62
CA LYS A 75 2.83 -4.52 0.75
C LYS A 75 2.56 -4.22 -0.73
N SER A 76 1.30 -3.99 -1.12
CA SER A 76 0.92 -3.62 -2.49
C SER A 76 1.58 -2.31 -2.92
N GLY A 77 1.51 -1.29 -2.07
CA GLY A 77 2.05 0.05 -2.32
C GLY A 77 3.57 0.03 -2.47
N LEU A 78 4.29 -0.76 -1.67
CA LEU A 78 5.74 -0.92 -1.78
C LEU A 78 6.15 -1.59 -3.09
N TRP A 79 5.41 -2.60 -3.56
CA TRP A 79 5.67 -3.24 -4.85
C TRP A 79 5.43 -2.29 -6.03
N ILE A 80 4.32 -1.55 -5.99
CA ILE A 80 3.98 -0.56 -7.03
C ILE A 80 5.00 0.59 -7.01
N GLY A 81 5.32 1.12 -5.83
CA GLY A 81 6.29 2.20 -5.66
C GLY A 81 7.69 1.82 -6.16
N ALA A 82 8.17 0.60 -5.83
CA ALA A 82 9.43 0.11 -6.36
C ALA A 82 9.39 -0.08 -7.89
N GLY A 83 8.28 -0.55 -8.45
CA GLY A 83 8.12 -0.68 -9.90
C GLY A 83 8.10 0.67 -10.62
N ILE A 84 7.45 1.69 -10.04
CA ILE A 84 7.47 3.06 -10.56
C ILE A 84 8.89 3.65 -10.48
N LEU A 85 9.61 3.36 -9.38
CA LEU A 85 10.99 3.81 -9.21
C LEU A 85 11.89 3.21 -10.30
N PHE A 86 11.76 1.90 -10.58
CA PHE A 86 12.43 1.23 -11.72
C PHE A 86 12.01 1.73 -13.11
N LEU A 87 10.86 2.43 -13.23
CA LEU A 87 10.38 2.97 -14.50
C LEU A 87 11.15 4.23 -14.91
N ILE A 88 11.69 4.96 -13.93
CA ILE A 88 12.57 6.10 -14.17
C ILE A 88 13.98 5.52 -14.22
N PRO A 89 14.53 5.26 -15.42
CA PRO A 89 15.78 4.52 -15.51
C PRO A 89 16.93 5.38 -14.95
N GLY A 90 17.49 4.94 -13.84
CA GLY A 90 18.60 5.58 -13.13
C GLY A 90 19.35 4.53 -12.33
N PHE A 91 20.68 4.60 -12.26
CA PHE A 91 21.47 3.60 -11.56
C PHE A 91 21.22 3.63 -10.04
N VAL A 92 21.15 4.82 -9.45
CA VAL A 92 20.86 4.96 -8.01
C VAL A 92 19.40 4.62 -7.74
N THR A 93 18.51 5.09 -8.59
CA THR A 93 17.06 4.87 -8.54
C THR A 93 16.72 3.39 -8.64
N ASP A 94 17.37 2.65 -9.55
CA ASP A 94 17.23 1.20 -9.70
C ASP A 94 17.73 0.46 -8.45
N LEU A 95 18.88 0.87 -7.89
CA LEU A 95 19.37 0.30 -6.63
C LEU A 95 18.40 0.56 -5.47
N CYS A 96 17.88 1.78 -5.35
CA CYS A 96 16.87 2.12 -4.35
C CYS A 96 15.60 1.29 -4.55
N ALA A 97 15.19 1.06 -5.79
CA ALA A 97 14.03 0.24 -6.11
C ALA A 97 14.24 -1.22 -5.71
N VAL A 98 15.41 -1.82 -6.01
CA VAL A 98 15.78 -3.16 -5.53
C VAL A 98 15.80 -3.20 -4.01
N PHE A 99 16.41 -2.20 -3.36
CA PHE A 99 16.54 -2.13 -1.92
C PHE A 99 15.15 -2.08 -1.24
N LEU A 100 14.22 -1.31 -1.80
CA LEU A 100 12.83 -1.23 -1.33
C LEU A 100 12.10 -2.59 -1.42
N LEU A 101 12.52 -3.47 -2.33
CA LEU A 101 11.94 -4.80 -2.50
C LEU A 101 12.54 -5.84 -1.53
N LEU A 102 13.66 -5.53 -0.87
CA LEU A 102 14.30 -6.47 0.02
C LEU A 102 13.39 -6.76 1.24
N PRO A 103 13.27 -8.04 1.67
CA PRO A 103 12.50 -8.42 2.85
C PRO A 103 12.78 -7.58 4.11
N PRO A 104 14.05 -7.28 4.50
CA PRO A 104 14.31 -6.49 5.70
C PRO A 104 13.77 -5.06 5.62
N VAL A 105 13.86 -4.41 4.46
CA VAL A 105 13.41 -3.02 4.26
C VAL A 105 11.89 -2.95 4.34
N ARG A 106 11.19 -3.93 3.75
CA ARG A 106 9.73 -4.03 3.84
C ARG A 106 9.24 -4.19 5.26
N LEU A 107 9.87 -5.09 6.02
CA LEU A 107 9.52 -5.31 7.43
C LEU A 107 9.79 -4.06 8.29
N ALA A 108 10.87 -3.33 8.01
CA ALA A 108 11.16 -2.07 8.68
C ALA A 108 10.09 -1.02 8.41
N ILE A 109 9.69 -0.86 7.14
CA ILE A 109 8.64 0.09 6.73
C ILE A 109 7.29 -0.30 7.33
N GLU A 110 6.92 -1.59 7.30
CA GLU A 110 5.69 -2.08 7.94
C GLU A 110 5.65 -1.77 9.44
N ARG A 111 6.77 -1.93 10.15
CA ARG A 111 6.88 -1.60 11.58
C ARG A 111 6.79 -0.10 11.84
N PHE A 112 7.39 0.71 10.98
CA PHE A 112 7.40 2.17 11.12
C PHE A 112 6.00 2.75 10.87
N ILE A 113 5.36 2.33 9.77
CA ILE A 113 4.02 2.80 9.40
C ILE A 113 2.95 2.20 10.31
N GLY A 114 3.08 0.95 10.75
CA GLY A 114 2.13 0.33 11.68
C GLY A 114 1.95 1.11 12.99
N LYS A 115 2.99 1.82 13.45
CA LYS A 115 2.92 2.71 14.62
C LYS A 115 2.11 3.98 14.33
N GLY A 116 2.26 4.59 13.15
CA GLY A 116 1.53 5.81 12.75
C GLY A 116 0.10 5.56 12.26
N PHE A 117 -0.17 4.40 11.65
CA PHE A 117 -1.47 4.09 11.05
C PHE A 117 -2.56 3.79 12.09
N ASN A 118 -2.19 3.36 13.30
CA ASN A 118 -3.14 3.22 14.41
C ASN A 118 -3.85 4.55 14.73
N PHE A 119 -3.16 5.68 14.52
CA PHE A 119 -3.70 7.02 14.74
C PHE A 119 -4.72 7.41 13.65
N ILE A 120 -4.41 7.15 12.37
CA ILE A 120 -5.30 7.45 11.22
C ILE A 120 -6.49 6.47 11.16
N GLY A 121 -6.26 5.18 11.44
CA GLY A 121 -7.31 4.16 11.44
C GLY A 121 -8.32 4.33 12.58
N ALA A 122 -7.90 4.90 13.72
CA ALA A 122 -8.83 5.29 14.79
C ALA A 122 -9.70 6.50 14.39
N ALA A 123 -9.13 7.47 13.66
CA ALA A 123 -9.87 8.61 13.12
C ALA A 123 -10.84 8.18 11.99
N PHE A 124 -10.40 7.31 11.07
CA PHE A 124 -11.24 6.79 9.98
C PHE A 124 -12.43 5.96 10.51
N ARG A 125 -12.22 5.15 11.57
CA ARG A 125 -13.31 4.44 12.27
C ARG A 125 -14.35 5.38 12.87
N ARG A 126 -13.95 6.54 13.39
CA ARG A 126 -14.90 7.54 13.90
C ARG A 126 -15.76 8.15 12.79
N THR A 127 -15.21 8.33 11.59
CA THR A 127 -15.93 8.93 10.45
C THR A 127 -16.81 7.92 9.69
N THR A 128 -16.41 6.65 9.59
CA THR A 128 -17.21 5.61 8.88
C THR A 128 -18.16 4.84 9.79
N GLY A 129 -17.87 4.69 11.09
CA GLY A 129 -18.78 4.04 12.05
C GLY A 129 -19.97 4.91 12.48
N ALA A 130 -19.87 6.23 12.38
CA ALA A 130 -20.94 7.16 12.75
C ALA A 130 -22.04 7.32 11.69
N SER A 131 -21.78 6.89 10.44
CA SER A 131 -22.70 7.08 9.32
C SER A 131 -23.68 5.92 9.11
N PHE A 132 -23.42 4.74 9.68
CA PHE A 132 -24.34 3.59 9.58
C PHE A 132 -25.44 3.58 10.66
N TYR A 133 -25.24 4.24 11.80
CA TYR A 133 -26.28 4.36 12.83
C TYR A 133 -27.23 5.56 12.64
N ARG A 134 -26.89 6.52 11.78
CA ARG A 134 -27.70 7.76 11.60
C ARG A 134 -28.66 7.72 10.40
N ALA A 135 -28.57 6.70 9.55
CA ALA A 135 -29.41 6.57 8.35
C ALA A 135 -30.63 5.64 8.52
N ARG A 136 -30.92 5.16 9.75
CA ARG A 136 -32.11 4.35 10.08
C ARG A 136 -32.99 5.02 11.17
N GLY A 137 -32.78 6.32 11.41
CA GLY A 137 -33.42 7.05 12.50
C GLY A 137 -34.64 7.87 12.09
N ASP A 138 -35.46 7.38 11.17
CA ASP A 138 -36.77 7.99 10.89
C ASP A 138 -37.79 6.90 10.56
N GLY A 139 -38.61 6.55 11.57
CA GLY A 139 -39.92 5.91 11.37
C GLY A 139 -39.98 4.40 11.22
N GLU A 140 -39.45 3.61 12.15
CA GLU A 140 -39.92 2.21 12.29
C GLU A 140 -40.12 1.87 13.77
N ASP A 141 -41.38 1.65 14.12
CA ASP A 141 -41.88 1.26 15.43
C ASP A 141 -41.06 0.10 15.99
N ILE A 142 -40.29 0.40 17.05
CA ILE A 142 -39.64 -0.63 17.85
C ILE A 142 -40.74 -1.32 18.66
N PHE A 143 -41.26 -2.42 18.15
CA PHE A 143 -42.14 -3.28 18.93
C PHE A 143 -41.30 -4.05 19.96
N GLU A 144 -41.42 -3.64 21.21
CA GLU A 144 -40.82 -4.28 22.38
C GLU A 144 -41.61 -5.57 22.66
N ALA A 145 -41.09 -6.70 22.19
CA ALA A 145 -41.68 -8.00 22.46
C ALA A 145 -41.24 -8.48 23.85
N GLU A 146 -42.09 -8.28 24.86
CA GLU A 146 -41.93 -8.89 26.17
C GLU A 146 -42.18 -10.41 26.05
N TYR A 147 -41.18 -11.21 26.41
CA TYR A 147 -41.28 -12.67 26.32
C TYR A 147 -41.67 -13.22 27.69
N GLU A 148 -42.95 -13.51 27.88
CA GLU A 148 -43.43 -14.24 29.03
C GLU A 148 -43.23 -15.74 28.77
N LYS A 149 -42.36 -16.38 29.56
CA LYS A 149 -42.20 -17.84 29.52
C LYS A 149 -43.40 -18.47 30.23
N GLU A 150 -44.44 -18.81 29.48
CA GLU A 150 -45.40 -19.81 29.91
C GLU A 150 -44.68 -21.17 29.99
N ALA A 151 -44.46 -21.63 31.22
CA ALA A 151 -44.02 -22.99 31.49
C ALA A 151 -45.24 -23.92 31.29
N ASP A 152 -45.33 -24.51 30.10
CA ASP A 152 -46.36 -25.48 29.76
C ASP A 152 -46.11 -26.77 30.58
N GLU A 153 -46.75 -26.89 31.75
CA GLU A 153 -46.57 -28.01 32.70
C GLU A 153 -47.15 -29.34 32.21
N ASP A 154 -47.85 -29.38 31.07
CA ASP A 154 -48.67 -30.54 30.69
C ASP A 154 -48.06 -31.47 29.62
N LYS A 155 -46.76 -31.37 29.35
CA LYS A 155 -46.07 -32.38 28.52
C LYS A 155 -45.54 -33.54 29.36
N LYS A 156 -46.46 -34.31 29.96
CA LYS A 156 -46.13 -35.66 30.43
C LYS A 156 -45.68 -36.50 29.25
N LEU A 157 -44.37 -36.71 29.17
CA LEU A 157 -43.74 -37.73 28.35
C LEU A 157 -44.38 -39.09 28.68
N LYS A 158 -45.06 -39.67 27.69
CA LYS A 158 -45.35 -41.09 27.61
C LYS A 158 -44.52 -41.69 26.48
#